data_AF-A0A2G5UB33-F1
#
_entry.id   AF-A0A2G5UB33-F1
#
_cell.length_a   1.000
_cell.length_b   1.000
_cell.length_c   1.000
_cell.angle_alpha   90.00
_cell.angle_beta   90.00
_cell.angle_gamma   90.00
#
_symmetry.space_group_name_H-M   'P 1'
#
loop_
_entity.id
_entity.type
_entity.pdbx_description
1 polymer ?
#
loop_
_entity_poly.entity_id
_entity_poly.type
_entity_poly.pdbx_seq_one_letter_code
_entity_poly.pdbx_strand_id
1 'polypeptide(L)'
;MKTFLIFLLLLPPSLGIMKMIQIYGKVTYGQFLVVYPFPANCSEGCFNLDYCILSWKTPNESCYHYSYLDRPDTITVVETGKEENSTVAFKTILIGTACPISYTEMDFKMTVPSGDTYSWKKTGNLWNLNGCRDGWKRFDRTDGVSVCMKTFYSSERIYRWIARENCKTIGTDQIGVASIMESIWIRVQNLSSLFSCQSLECFEHWELDHDHS
;
A
#
# COMPACT_ATOMS: atom_id res chain seq x y z
N MET A 1 4.21 43.89 -34.70
CA MET A 1 3.66 42.69 -34.04
C MET A 1 4.73 42.11 -33.12
N LYS A 2 4.53 42.15 -31.80
CA LYS A 2 5.43 41.55 -30.81
C LYS A 2 4.89 40.16 -30.46
N THR A 3 5.58 39.13 -30.91
CA THR A 3 5.27 37.74 -30.56
C THR A 3 5.85 37.45 -29.18
N PHE A 4 5.00 37.31 -28.17
CA PHE A 4 5.39 36.84 -26.84
C PHE A 4 5.58 35.32 -26.88
N LEU A 5 6.83 34.86 -26.82
CA LEU A 5 7.17 33.47 -26.57
C LEU A 5 7.05 33.20 -25.07
N ILE A 6 5.97 32.52 -24.67
CA ILE A 6 5.76 32.04 -23.30
C ILE A 6 6.60 30.77 -23.14
N PHE A 7 7.76 30.90 -22.50
CA PHE A 7 8.60 29.77 -22.11
C PHE A 7 7.95 29.11 -20.88
N LEU A 8 7.19 28.02 -21.08
CA LEU A 8 6.75 27.16 -19.99
C LEU A 8 8.00 26.54 -19.34
N LEU A 9 8.40 27.06 -18.19
CA LEU A 9 9.35 26.40 -17.29
C LEU A 9 8.69 25.11 -16.78
N LEU A 10 8.90 24.01 -17.51
CA LEU A 10 8.72 22.67 -16.98
C LEU A 10 9.81 22.46 -15.93
N LEU A 11 9.55 22.89 -14.70
CA LEU A 11 10.33 22.48 -13.55
C LEU A 11 10.31 20.94 -13.54
N PRO A 12 11.48 20.26 -13.59
CA PRO A 12 11.49 18.82 -13.50
C PRO A 12 10.79 18.41 -12.21
N PRO A 13 9.89 17.40 -12.24
CA PRO A 13 9.32 16.88 -11.01
C PRO A 13 10.51 16.49 -10.13
N SER A 14 10.57 17.05 -8.93
CA SER A 14 11.62 16.76 -7.96
C SER A 14 11.74 15.24 -7.84
N LEU A 15 12.86 14.68 -8.29
CA LEU A 15 13.08 13.23 -8.24
C LEU A 15 13.02 12.80 -6.77
N GLY A 16 12.02 11.99 -6.42
CA GLY A 16 11.93 11.40 -5.11
C GLY A 16 13.07 10.41 -4.89
N ILE A 17 13.75 10.49 -3.75
CA ILE A 17 14.85 9.59 -3.41
C ILE A 17 14.38 8.60 -2.34
N MET A 18 14.54 7.30 -2.59
CA MET A 18 14.29 6.26 -1.60
C MET A 18 15.32 6.36 -0.46
N LYS A 19 14.85 6.33 0.79
CA LYS A 19 15.65 6.36 2.01
C LYS A 19 15.04 5.46 3.09
N MET A 20 15.84 5.10 4.09
CA MET A 20 15.36 4.53 5.34
C MET A 20 15.31 5.63 6.40
N ILE A 21 14.15 5.84 7.01
CA ILE A 21 13.98 6.80 8.11
C ILE A 21 13.82 6.03 9.40
N GLN A 22 14.80 6.16 10.28
CA GLN A 22 14.84 5.47 11.55
C GLN A 22 14.25 6.32 12.67
N ILE A 23 13.39 5.70 13.50
CA ILE A 23 12.82 6.30 14.70
C ILE A 23 12.90 5.31 15.86
N TYR A 24 12.69 5.81 17.07
CA TYR A 24 12.43 4.94 18.22
C TYR A 24 11.01 4.39 18.11
N GLY A 25 10.91 3.07 18.11
CA GLY A 25 9.64 2.39 17.95
C GLY A 25 9.79 0.89 17.96
N LYS A 26 8.66 0.19 17.99
CA LYS A 26 8.60 -1.27 17.94
C LYS A 26 7.43 -1.75 17.11
N VAL A 27 7.58 -2.92 16.52
CA VAL A 27 6.48 -3.61 15.85
C VAL A 27 5.64 -4.34 16.90
N THR A 28 4.35 -4.05 16.98
CA THR A 28 3.42 -4.73 17.89
C THR A 28 2.57 -5.77 17.18
N TYR A 29 2.47 -5.70 15.85
CA TYR A 29 1.81 -6.69 15.02
C TYR A 29 2.51 -6.79 13.65
N GLY A 30 2.75 -8.02 13.18
CA GLY A 30 3.43 -8.30 11.92
C GLY A 30 3.93 -9.74 11.91
N GLN A 31 3.13 -10.65 11.34
CA GLN A 31 3.31 -12.10 11.47
C GLN A 31 4.46 -12.67 10.61
N PHE A 32 4.85 -11.95 9.56
CA PHE A 32 5.85 -12.39 8.59
C PHE A 32 7.08 -11.50 8.71
N LEU A 33 8.02 -11.97 9.54
CA LEU A 33 9.29 -11.32 9.77
C LEU A 33 10.42 -12.25 9.33
N VAL A 34 11.41 -11.68 8.67
CA VAL A 34 12.65 -12.39 8.31
C VAL A 34 13.73 -11.96 9.29
N VAL A 35 14.33 -12.94 9.97
CA VAL A 35 15.49 -12.70 10.83
C VAL A 35 16.67 -12.27 9.96
N TYR A 36 17.25 -11.12 10.24
CA TYR A 36 18.43 -10.63 9.55
C TYR A 36 19.66 -10.80 10.43
N PRO A 37 20.72 -11.47 9.96
CA PRO A 37 21.84 -11.91 10.81
C PRO A 37 22.84 -10.80 11.19
N PHE A 38 22.69 -9.58 10.65
CA PHE A 38 23.62 -8.47 10.91
C PHE A 38 22.91 -7.27 11.57
N PRO A 39 22.74 -7.27 12.90
CA PRO A 39 22.03 -6.20 13.61
C PRO A 39 22.60 -4.80 13.44
N ALA A 40 23.93 -4.68 13.29
CA ALA A 40 24.60 -3.40 13.09
C ALA A 40 24.13 -2.69 11.81
N ASN A 41 23.76 -3.46 10.77
CA ASN A 41 23.36 -2.97 9.47
C ASN A 41 21.87 -3.23 9.20
N CYS A 42 21.04 -3.30 10.24
CA CYS A 42 19.64 -3.72 10.13
C CYS A 42 18.86 -2.91 9.09
N SER A 43 18.93 -1.59 9.17
CA SER A 43 18.24 -0.66 8.26
C SER A 43 18.86 -0.67 6.86
N GLU A 44 20.18 -0.74 6.76
CA GLU A 44 20.89 -0.79 5.46
C GLU A 44 20.61 -2.09 4.70
N GLY A 45 20.57 -3.22 5.41
CA GLY A 45 20.19 -4.51 4.83
C GLY A 45 18.80 -4.45 4.20
N CYS A 46 17.83 -3.85 4.90
CA CYS A 46 16.48 -3.64 4.35
C CYS A 46 16.47 -2.66 3.17
N PHE A 47 17.28 -1.59 3.22
CA PHE A 47 17.38 -0.63 2.13
C PHE A 47 17.78 -1.30 0.80
N ASN A 48 18.73 -2.23 0.86
CA ASN A 48 19.27 -2.93 -0.31
C ASN A 48 18.36 -4.03 -0.86
N LEU A 49 17.29 -4.39 -0.13
CA LEU A 49 16.32 -5.40 -0.56
C LEU A 49 15.08 -4.71 -1.13
N ASP A 50 14.78 -4.94 -2.41
CA ASP A 50 13.64 -4.31 -3.09
C ASP A 50 12.31 -4.60 -2.41
N TYR A 51 12.15 -5.79 -1.84
CA TYR A 51 10.93 -6.23 -1.18
C TYR A 51 10.75 -5.72 0.25
N CYS A 52 11.82 -5.23 0.90
CA CYS A 52 11.76 -4.85 2.30
C CYS A 52 11.08 -3.47 2.45
N ILE A 53 10.10 -3.37 3.34
CA ILE A 53 9.35 -2.14 3.61
C ILE A 53 9.68 -1.51 4.97
N LEU A 54 10.11 -2.33 5.92
CA LEU A 54 10.41 -1.93 7.29
C LEU A 54 11.50 -2.83 7.85
N SER A 55 12.43 -2.26 8.61
CA SER A 55 13.30 -3.03 9.51
C SER A 55 12.99 -2.70 10.96
N TRP A 56 13.11 -3.68 11.84
CA TRP A 56 12.99 -3.51 13.28
C TRP A 56 14.19 -4.13 13.98
N LYS A 57 14.91 -3.28 14.74
CA LYS A 57 15.96 -3.70 15.65
C LYS A 57 15.41 -3.67 17.08
N THR A 58 15.38 -4.84 17.72
CA THR A 58 14.85 -4.99 19.08
C THR A 58 15.86 -4.54 20.13
N PRO A 59 15.42 -4.37 21.40
CA PRO A 59 16.32 -4.03 22.50
C PRO A 59 17.42 -5.06 22.74
N ASN A 60 17.19 -6.31 22.34
CA ASN A 60 18.14 -7.43 22.46
C ASN A 60 19.06 -7.55 21.24
N GLU A 61 19.16 -6.51 20.41
CA GLU A 61 19.98 -6.49 19.19
C GLU A 61 19.54 -7.53 18.14
N SER A 62 18.31 -8.06 18.19
CA SER A 62 17.78 -8.85 17.06
C SER A 62 17.32 -7.92 15.95
N CYS A 63 17.60 -8.25 14.69
CA CYS A 63 17.10 -7.52 13.54
C CYS A 63 16.08 -8.34 12.76
N TYR A 64 14.97 -7.69 12.42
CA TYR A 64 13.88 -8.25 11.64
C TYR A 64 13.59 -7.37 10.43
N HIS A 65 13.41 -7.98 9.27
CA HIS A 65 12.95 -7.33 8.05
C HIS A 65 11.52 -7.74 7.74
N TYR A 66 10.71 -6.79 7.32
CA TYR A 66 9.34 -7.02 6.89
C TYR A 66 9.24 -6.82 5.39
N SER A 67 8.64 -7.79 4.71
CA SER A 67 8.46 -7.76 3.27
C SER A 67 7.09 -7.20 2.92
N TYR A 68 7.05 -6.48 1.82
CA TYR A 68 5.78 -6.12 1.20
C TYR A 68 5.15 -7.32 0.47
N LEU A 69 5.90 -8.39 0.19
CA LEU A 69 5.40 -9.56 -0.55
C LEU A 69 4.49 -10.45 0.31
N ASP A 70 4.58 -10.35 1.63
CA ASP A 70 3.81 -11.12 2.59
C ASP A 70 2.41 -10.50 2.76
N ARG A 71 1.63 -10.52 1.67
CA ARG A 71 0.33 -9.87 1.62
C ARG A 71 -0.84 -10.83 1.58
N PRO A 72 -2.01 -10.39 2.08
CA PRO A 72 -2.23 -9.12 2.78
C PRO A 72 -2.09 -9.29 4.28
N ASP A 73 -0.93 -8.91 4.83
CA ASP A 73 -0.70 -8.87 6.26
C ASP A 73 -0.49 -7.45 6.76
N THR A 74 -1.04 -7.18 7.93
CA THR A 74 -0.95 -5.86 8.55
C THR A 74 0.36 -5.78 9.32
N ILE A 75 1.00 -4.62 9.27
CA ILE A 75 2.12 -4.29 10.15
C ILE A 75 1.73 -3.07 10.97
N THR A 76 1.87 -3.19 12.28
CA THR A 76 1.61 -2.10 13.23
C THR A 76 2.88 -1.76 13.98
N VAL A 77 3.24 -0.49 13.94
CA VAL A 77 4.38 0.09 14.64
C VAL A 77 3.87 1.08 15.68
N VAL A 78 4.44 1.04 16.88
CA VAL A 78 4.23 2.02 17.95
C VAL A 78 5.49 2.84 18.13
N GLU A 79 5.36 4.16 18.20
CA GLU A 79 6.42 5.06 18.65
C GLU A 79 6.79 4.77 20.10
N THR A 80 8.07 4.66 20.39
CA THR A 80 8.58 4.44 21.75
C THR A 80 9.58 5.51 22.11
N GLY A 81 9.89 5.66 23.40
CA GLY A 81 11.01 6.48 23.81
C GLY A 81 12.36 5.79 23.59
N LYS A 82 13.43 6.57 23.73
CA LYS A 82 14.82 6.12 23.57
C LYS A 82 15.21 5.07 24.61
N GLU A 83 14.63 5.14 25.79
CA GLU A 83 14.84 4.24 26.93
C GLU A 83 14.47 2.79 26.63
N GLU A 84 13.57 2.54 25.68
CA GLU A 84 13.23 1.17 25.26
C GLU A 84 14.32 0.53 24.40
N ASN A 85 15.30 1.29 23.90
CA ASN A 85 16.36 0.82 22.99
C ASN A 85 15.85 0.01 21.78
N SER A 86 14.62 0.29 21.33
CA SER A 86 14.00 -0.32 20.17
C SER A 86 13.95 0.70 19.03
N THR A 87 14.36 0.29 17.83
CA THR A 87 14.34 1.18 16.66
C THR A 87 13.71 0.49 15.47
N VAL A 88 12.92 1.26 14.74
CA VAL A 88 12.30 0.85 13.48
C VAL A 88 12.76 1.80 12.39
N ALA A 89 12.97 1.28 11.19
CA ALA A 89 13.30 2.11 10.04
C ALA A 89 12.33 1.85 8.89
N PHE A 90 11.66 2.91 8.46
CA PHE A 90 10.68 2.91 7.38
C PHE A 90 11.40 3.15 6.06
N LYS A 91 11.18 2.27 5.08
CA LYS A 91 11.61 2.52 3.71
C LYS A 91 10.61 3.47 3.05
N THR A 92 11.06 4.67 2.68
CA THR A 92 10.18 5.74 2.18
C THR A 92 10.83 6.57 1.09
N ILE A 93 10.01 7.17 0.23
CA ILE A 93 10.42 8.21 -0.71
C ILE A 93 10.46 9.54 0.04
N LEU A 94 11.56 10.27 -0.12
CA LEU A 94 11.65 11.68 0.25
C LEU A 94 11.57 12.54 -1.00
N ILE A 95 10.74 13.58 -0.96
CA ILE A 95 10.70 14.60 -1.99
C ILE A 95 11.79 15.63 -1.65
N GLY A 96 12.76 15.80 -2.55
CA GLY A 96 13.92 16.66 -2.34
C GLY A 96 15.13 15.92 -1.79
N THR A 97 16.19 16.68 -1.48
CA THR A 97 17.51 16.13 -1.09
C THR A 97 17.82 16.20 0.40
N ALA A 98 17.00 16.90 1.19
CA ALA A 98 17.21 17.08 2.62
C ALA A 98 16.39 16.08 3.46
N CYS A 99 17.00 15.55 4.51
CA CYS A 99 16.26 14.82 5.54
C CYS A 99 15.31 15.78 6.27
N PRO A 100 14.03 15.42 6.45
CA PRO A 100 13.09 16.26 7.20
C PRO A 100 13.57 16.51 8.63
N ILE A 101 13.33 17.72 9.13
CA ILE A 101 13.72 18.13 10.50
C ILE A 101 12.94 17.31 11.54
N SER A 102 11.73 16.86 11.20
CA SER A 102 10.91 15.99 12.03
C SER A 102 10.24 14.92 11.18
N TYR A 103 10.11 13.72 11.76
CA TYR A 103 9.34 12.63 11.18
C TYR A 103 7.84 12.71 11.50
N THR A 104 7.43 13.64 12.37
CA THR A 104 6.05 13.69 12.89
C THR A 104 5.02 13.98 11.81
N GLU A 105 5.41 14.72 10.78
CA GLU A 105 4.59 15.15 9.65
C GLU A 105 4.92 14.41 8.35
N MET A 106 5.78 13.38 8.43
CA MET A 106 6.18 12.63 7.24
C MET A 106 5.13 11.60 6.85
N ASP A 107 4.78 11.62 5.57
CA ASP A 107 4.02 10.54 4.93
C ASP A 107 5.00 9.42 4.54
N PHE A 108 5.10 8.40 5.40
CA PHE A 108 5.91 7.22 5.06
C PHE A 108 5.25 6.45 3.92
N LYS A 109 5.90 6.47 2.76
CA LYS A 109 5.41 5.86 1.52
C LYS A 109 6.55 5.27 0.72
N MET A 110 6.44 4.01 0.35
CA MET A 110 7.35 3.33 -0.57
C MET A 110 6.72 3.19 -1.95
N THR A 111 7.53 3.29 -3.01
CA THR A 111 7.17 2.80 -4.35
C THR A 111 8.09 1.64 -4.71
N VAL A 112 7.52 0.55 -5.20
CA VAL A 112 8.28 -0.66 -5.58
C VAL A 112 8.55 -0.65 -7.10
N PRO A 113 9.42 -1.53 -7.63
CA PRO A 113 9.77 -1.53 -9.05
C PRO A 113 8.57 -1.63 -10.03
N SER A 114 7.45 -2.24 -9.61
CA SER A 114 6.22 -2.28 -10.42
C SER A 114 5.49 -0.93 -10.55
N GLY A 115 5.91 0.09 -9.80
CA GLY A 115 5.22 1.37 -9.67
C GLY A 115 4.12 1.37 -8.61
N ASP A 116 3.79 0.21 -8.02
CA ASP A 116 2.85 0.14 -6.91
C ASP A 116 3.40 0.85 -5.67
N THR A 117 2.52 1.46 -4.89
CA THR A 117 2.91 2.19 -3.68
C THR A 117 2.31 1.60 -2.41
N TYR A 118 2.99 1.83 -1.29
CA TYR A 118 2.60 1.36 0.05
C TYR A 118 2.76 2.50 1.02
N SER A 119 1.63 3.00 1.51
CA SER A 119 1.60 4.11 2.44
C SER A 119 1.26 3.63 3.85
N TRP A 120 2.03 4.10 4.82
CA TRP A 120 1.74 3.91 6.23
C TRP A 120 0.72 4.95 6.68
N LYS A 121 -0.32 4.49 7.38
CA LYS A 121 -1.29 5.39 8.00
C LYS A 121 -0.87 5.69 9.43
N LYS A 122 -0.58 6.95 9.72
CA LYS A 122 -0.33 7.43 11.08
C LYS A 122 -1.64 7.72 11.82
N THR A 123 -1.75 7.25 13.06
CA THR A 123 -2.85 7.55 13.98
C THR A 123 -2.28 7.78 15.38
N GLY A 124 -2.11 9.03 15.80
CA GLY A 124 -1.38 9.35 17.03
C GLY A 124 0.06 8.83 16.96
N ASN A 125 0.43 7.96 17.89
CA ASN A 125 1.77 7.35 17.99
C ASN A 125 1.87 6.00 17.27
N LEU A 126 0.87 5.65 16.45
CA LEU A 126 0.81 4.39 15.72
C LEU A 126 1.02 4.63 14.23
N TRP A 127 1.78 3.75 13.58
CA TRP A 127 1.77 3.58 12.12
C TRP A 127 1.22 2.22 11.76
N ASN A 128 0.29 2.19 10.81
CA ASN A 128 -0.31 0.95 10.32
C ASN A 128 -0.12 0.86 8.82
N LEU A 129 0.38 -0.28 8.36
CA LEU A 129 0.34 -0.70 6.97
C LEU A 129 -0.70 -1.80 6.85
N ASN A 130 -1.74 -1.62 6.04
CA ASN A 130 -2.81 -2.63 5.92
C ASN A 130 -2.39 -3.88 5.09
N GLY A 131 -1.18 -3.89 4.56
CA GLY A 131 -0.63 -4.91 3.68
C GLY A 131 -0.92 -4.65 2.20
N CYS A 132 -2.09 -4.12 1.83
CA CYS A 132 -2.44 -3.87 0.43
C CYS A 132 -1.70 -2.70 -0.20
N ARG A 133 -1.56 -2.75 -1.53
CA ARG A 133 -1.06 -1.61 -2.31
C ARG A 133 -2.03 -0.45 -2.30
N ASP A 134 -1.51 0.77 -2.40
CA ASP A 134 -2.33 1.96 -2.26
C ASP A 134 -3.47 1.97 -3.29
N GLY A 135 -4.64 2.39 -2.83
CA GLY A 135 -5.87 2.34 -3.63
C GLY A 135 -6.46 0.94 -3.81
N TRP A 136 -5.98 -0.06 -3.07
CA TRP A 136 -6.63 -1.37 -2.90
C TRP A 136 -7.23 -1.48 -1.50
N LYS A 137 -8.41 -2.09 -1.42
CA LYS A 137 -9.12 -2.31 -0.17
C LYS A 137 -8.86 -3.71 0.35
N ARG A 138 -8.38 -3.81 1.58
CA ARG A 138 -8.30 -5.09 2.30
C ARG A 138 -9.68 -5.55 2.79
N PHE A 139 -9.95 -6.84 2.67
CA PHE A 139 -11.02 -7.56 3.33
C PHE A 139 -10.45 -8.80 4.03
N ASP A 140 -10.81 -8.98 5.29
CA ASP A 140 -10.52 -10.20 6.05
C ASP A 140 -11.78 -11.08 6.02
N ARG A 141 -11.70 -12.25 5.40
CA ARG A 141 -12.84 -13.17 5.23
C ARG A 141 -12.97 -14.12 6.41
N THR A 142 -14.17 -14.67 6.59
CA THR A 142 -14.50 -15.53 7.73
C THR A 142 -13.78 -16.89 7.70
N ASP A 143 -13.26 -17.30 6.54
CA ASP A 143 -12.43 -18.48 6.35
C ASP A 143 -10.96 -18.25 6.74
N GLY A 144 -10.62 -17.06 7.26
CA GLY A 144 -9.25 -16.68 7.63
C GLY A 144 -8.42 -16.16 6.47
N VAL A 145 -8.96 -16.12 5.25
CA VAL A 145 -8.26 -15.59 4.08
C VAL A 145 -8.43 -14.07 4.03
N SER A 146 -7.32 -13.35 3.92
CA SER A 146 -7.33 -11.91 3.69
C SER A 146 -7.09 -11.62 2.21
N VAL A 147 -7.79 -10.64 1.63
CA VAL A 147 -7.69 -10.29 0.21
C VAL A 147 -7.55 -8.78 -0.01
N CYS A 148 -6.81 -8.38 -1.04
CA CYS A 148 -6.79 -7.01 -1.54
C CYS A 148 -7.66 -6.91 -2.79
N MET A 149 -8.65 -6.02 -2.78
CA MET A 149 -9.57 -5.81 -3.88
C MET A 149 -9.45 -4.40 -4.45
N LYS A 150 -9.60 -4.28 -5.77
CA LYS A 150 -9.76 -3.01 -6.49
C LYS A 150 -10.71 -3.21 -7.65
N THR A 151 -11.58 -2.24 -7.88
CA THR A 151 -12.45 -2.21 -9.05
C THR A 151 -11.75 -1.46 -10.18
N PHE A 152 -11.98 -1.91 -11.40
CA PHE A 152 -11.51 -1.26 -12.62
C PHE A 152 -12.72 -0.93 -13.47
N TYR A 153 -12.78 0.31 -13.94
CA TYR A 153 -13.81 0.74 -14.87
C TYR A 153 -13.38 0.40 -16.29
N SER A 154 -14.33 -0.09 -17.09
CA SER A 154 -14.19 -0.19 -18.54
C SER A 154 -15.40 0.48 -19.18
N SER A 155 -15.14 1.34 -20.16
CA SER A 155 -16.19 1.98 -20.96
C SER A 155 -16.84 1.02 -21.97
N GLU A 156 -16.18 -0.11 -22.24
CA GLU A 156 -16.66 -1.13 -23.17
C GLU A 156 -17.11 -2.37 -22.42
N ARG A 157 -18.05 -3.11 -23.02
CA ARG A 157 -18.43 -4.43 -22.50
C ARG A 157 -17.26 -5.38 -22.73
N ILE A 158 -16.61 -5.80 -21.65
CA ILE A 158 -15.52 -6.77 -21.69
C ILE A 158 -16.04 -8.16 -21.30
N TYR A 159 -15.55 -9.19 -22.00
CA TYR A 159 -15.79 -10.57 -21.58
C TYR A 159 -15.05 -10.87 -20.28
N ARG A 160 -15.61 -11.75 -19.45
CA ARG A 160 -15.02 -12.16 -18.16
C ARG A 160 -13.58 -12.66 -18.30
N TRP A 161 -13.27 -13.43 -19.35
CA TRP A 161 -11.93 -13.95 -19.59
C TRP A 161 -10.94 -12.83 -19.93
N ILE A 162 -11.34 -11.82 -20.70
CA ILE A 162 -10.51 -10.62 -20.97
C ILE A 162 -10.24 -9.87 -19.68
N ALA A 163 -11.27 -9.66 -18.85
CA ALA A 163 -11.11 -9.00 -17.55
C ALA A 163 -10.09 -9.73 -16.66
N ARG A 164 -10.11 -11.07 -16.67
CA ARG A 164 -9.15 -11.88 -15.94
C ARG A 164 -7.73 -11.73 -16.47
N GLU A 165 -7.53 -11.80 -17.79
CA GLU A 165 -6.20 -11.60 -18.38
C GLU A 165 -5.66 -10.20 -18.08
N ASN A 166 -6.51 -9.16 -18.12
CA ASN A 166 -6.11 -7.82 -17.72
C ASN A 166 -5.64 -7.77 -16.25
N CYS A 167 -6.33 -8.42 -15.32
CA CYS A 167 -5.87 -8.51 -13.92
C CYS A 167 -4.48 -9.17 -13.80
N LYS A 168 -4.20 -10.21 -14.60
CA LYS A 168 -2.90 -10.90 -14.60
C LYS A 168 -1.76 -10.01 -15.08
N THR A 169 -2.01 -9.13 -16.05
CA THR A 169 -0.97 -8.20 -16.55
C THR A 169 -0.43 -7.26 -15.46
N ILE A 170 -1.22 -6.99 -14.41
CA ILE A 170 -0.83 -6.14 -13.27
C ILE A 170 -0.47 -6.95 -12.01
N GLY A 171 -0.16 -8.24 -12.18
CA GLY A 171 0.28 -9.13 -11.11
C GLY A 171 -0.83 -9.53 -10.14
N THR A 172 -2.08 -9.60 -10.59
CA THR A 172 -3.24 -10.00 -9.77
C THR A 172 -4.12 -11.03 -10.48
N ASP A 173 -5.17 -11.52 -9.84
CA ASP A 173 -6.19 -12.34 -10.49
C ASP A 173 -7.59 -11.75 -10.26
N GLN A 174 -8.53 -12.14 -11.11
CA GLN A 174 -9.95 -11.86 -10.88
C GLN A 174 -10.42 -12.66 -9.67
N ILE A 175 -11.11 -12.01 -8.73
CA ILE A 175 -11.60 -12.62 -7.50
C ILE A 175 -13.13 -12.60 -7.43
N GLY A 176 -13.71 -13.66 -6.86
CA GLY A 176 -15.12 -13.70 -6.50
C GLY A 176 -15.43 -12.87 -5.26
N VAL A 177 -16.71 -12.52 -5.10
CA VAL A 177 -17.22 -11.77 -3.95
C VAL A 177 -17.67 -12.77 -2.88
N ALA A 178 -17.13 -12.66 -1.67
CA ALA A 178 -17.33 -13.63 -0.59
C ALA A 178 -18.21 -13.10 0.55
N SER A 179 -18.55 -11.81 0.58
CA SER A 179 -19.41 -11.25 1.63
C SER A 179 -20.30 -10.12 1.13
N ILE A 180 -21.39 -9.87 1.87
CA ILE A 180 -22.28 -8.73 1.65
C ILE A 180 -21.50 -7.40 1.70
N MET A 181 -20.52 -7.29 2.60
CA MET A 181 -19.70 -6.09 2.75
C MET A 181 -18.81 -5.85 1.52
N GLU A 182 -18.24 -6.90 0.93
CA GLU A 182 -17.51 -6.80 -0.34
C GLU A 182 -18.46 -6.33 -1.47
N SER A 183 -19.66 -6.92 -1.58
CA SER A 183 -20.68 -6.53 -2.58
C SER A 183 -21.10 -5.06 -2.46
N ILE A 184 -21.36 -4.59 -1.23
CA ILE A 184 -21.73 -3.20 -0.97
C ILE A 184 -20.58 -2.27 -1.36
N TRP A 185 -19.35 -2.59 -0.97
CA TRP A 185 -18.19 -1.77 -1.31
C TRP A 185 -17.98 -1.67 -2.82
N ILE A 186 -18.05 -2.79 -3.57
CA ILE A 186 -17.95 -2.79 -5.04
C ILE A 186 -19.02 -1.90 -5.65
N ARG A 187 -20.27 -2.01 -5.20
CA ARG A 187 -21.39 -1.18 -5.68
C ARG A 187 -21.10 0.31 -5.45
N VAL A 188 -20.62 0.69 -4.28
CA VAL A 188 -20.28 2.09 -3.96
C VAL A 188 -19.13 2.59 -4.85
N GLN A 189 -18.11 1.79 -5.10
CA GLN A 189 -17.01 2.19 -6.01
C GLN A 189 -17.53 2.45 -7.43
N ASN A 190 -18.42 1.60 -7.94
CA ASN A 190 -19.04 1.77 -9.24
C ASN A 190 -19.99 2.96 -9.30
N LEU A 191 -20.69 3.28 -8.21
CA LEU A 191 -21.49 4.50 -8.11
C LEU A 191 -20.62 5.76 -8.05
N SER A 192 -19.46 5.71 -7.36
CA SER A 192 -18.51 6.83 -7.32
C SER A 192 -17.86 7.15 -8.66
N SER A 193 -17.65 6.16 -9.54
CA SER A 193 -17.26 6.42 -10.93
C SER A 193 -18.41 6.94 -11.80
N LEU A 194 -19.66 6.61 -11.42
CA LEU A 194 -20.89 7.12 -12.05
C LEU A 194 -21.30 8.53 -11.59
N PHE A 195 -20.77 9.08 -10.50
CA PHE A 195 -21.06 10.47 -10.10
C PHE A 195 -20.40 11.54 -11.02
N SER A 196 -19.72 11.12 -12.10
CA SER A 196 -19.46 11.98 -13.26
C SER A 196 -20.63 12.03 -14.26
N CYS A 197 -21.71 11.28 -14.02
CA CYS A 197 -22.88 11.17 -14.89
C CYS A 197 -24.17 11.39 -14.08
N GLN A 198 -24.77 12.56 -14.22
CA GLN A 198 -26.11 12.85 -13.72
C GLN A 198 -27.15 12.16 -14.61
N SER A 199 -27.55 10.93 -14.27
CA SER A 199 -28.90 10.41 -14.58
C SER A 199 -29.14 9.09 -13.86
N LEU A 200 -30.19 9.02 -13.06
CA LEU A 200 -30.71 7.80 -12.46
C LEU A 200 -31.19 6.85 -13.57
N GLU A 201 -30.40 5.83 -13.92
CA GLU A 201 -30.87 4.61 -14.60
C GLU A 201 -29.70 3.62 -14.76
N CYS A 202 -29.24 3.01 -13.66
CA CYS A 202 -28.31 1.87 -13.71
C CYS A 202 -28.50 1.03 -12.43
N PHE A 203 -29.65 0.36 -12.31
CA PHE A 203 -29.79 -0.79 -11.43
C PHE A 203 -29.66 -2.04 -12.29
N GLU A 204 -28.56 -2.76 -12.16
CA GLU A 204 -28.55 -4.19 -12.48
C GLU A 204 -28.34 -4.98 -11.18
N HIS A 205 -29.42 -5.67 -10.84
CA HIS A 205 -29.56 -6.69 -9.83
C HIS A 205 -28.71 -7.90 -10.25
N TRP A 206 -27.69 -8.26 -9.48
CA TRP A 206 -27.08 -9.59 -9.58
C TRP A 206 -27.76 -10.46 -8.55
N GLU A 207 -28.80 -11.18 -8.98
CA GLU A 207 -29.37 -12.30 -8.24
C GLU A 207 -28.31 -13.42 -8.29
N LEU A 208 -27.96 -13.95 -7.13
CA LEU A 208 -27.17 -15.18 -7.02
C LEU A 208 -28.05 -16.31 -7.55
N ASP A 209 -27.81 -16.77 -8.78
CA ASP A 209 -28.34 -18.05 -9.23
C ASP A 209 -27.73 -19.15 -8.36
N HIS A 210 -28.57 -19.63 -7.44
CA HIS A 210 -28.45 -20.95 -6.84
C HIS A 210 -28.76 -22.02 -7.90
N ASP A 211 -28.07 -23.16 -7.78
CA ASP A 211 -28.27 -24.45 -8.48
C ASP A 211 -27.68 -24.56 -9.92
N HIS A 212 -26.98 -25.61 -10.35
CA HIS A 212 -26.90 -27.01 -9.94
C HIS A 212 -25.52 -27.65 -10.25
N SER A 213 -25.21 -28.71 -9.47
CA SER A 213 -24.29 -29.86 -9.70
C SER A 213 -22.78 -29.65 -9.74
#